data_AF-E2BR00-F1
#
_entry.id   AF-E2BR00-F1
#
_cell.length_a   1.000
_cell.length_b   1.000
_cell.length_c   1.000
_cell.angle_alpha   90.00
_cell.angle_beta   90.00
_cell.angle_gamma   90.00
#
_symmetry.space_group_name_H-M   'P 1'
#
loop_
_entity.id
_entity.type
_entity.pdbx_description
1 polymer ?
#
loop_
_entity_poly.entity_id
_entity_poly.type
_entity_poly.pdbx_seq_one_letter_code
_entity_poly.pdbx_strand_id
1 'polypeptide(L)'
;NDKPNLIKFLVELDVIRDNIKCELCDNIVQLDIENLEFKCTKSYYVTDNHKKRRRIRCTFRQSAKESTWFEKSNLSIEKIYILVVYFIMLRSPRHDFIKNELEISDHTIVDWHNFYREVCIYWIEKHSEKIGDEGKIVK
;
A
#
# COMPACT_ATOMS: atom_id res chain seq x y z
N ASN A 1 -5.20 -10.07 -17.01
CA ASN A 1 -5.39 -8.94 -16.07
C ASN A 1 -5.27 -9.52 -14.68
N ASP A 2 -4.06 -9.56 -14.12
CA ASP A 2 -3.72 -10.31 -12.89
C ASP A 2 -3.83 -9.50 -11.60
N LYS A 3 -4.55 -8.37 -11.63
CA LYS A 3 -4.76 -7.49 -10.46
C LYS A 3 -5.18 -8.27 -9.20
N PRO A 4 -6.16 -9.19 -9.23
CA PRO A 4 -6.54 -9.91 -8.02
C PRO A 4 -5.41 -10.76 -7.43
N ASN A 5 -4.55 -11.34 -8.29
CA ASN A 5 -3.40 -12.13 -7.85
C ASN A 5 -2.32 -11.24 -7.23
N LEU A 6 -2.07 -10.06 -7.81
CA LEU A 6 -1.15 -9.08 -7.24
C LEU A 6 -1.63 -8.61 -5.86
N ILE A 7 -2.91 -8.28 -5.70
CA ILE A 7 -3.44 -7.85 -4.39
C ILE A 7 -3.36 -8.97 -3.36
N LYS A 8 -3.70 -10.21 -3.73
CA LYS A 8 -3.54 -11.37 -2.83
C LYS A 8 -2.09 -11.56 -2.39
N PHE A 9 -1.14 -11.44 -3.31
CA PHE A 9 0.28 -11.49 -2.99
C PHE A 9 0.70 -10.38 -2.00
N LEU A 10 0.20 -9.16 -2.17
CA LEU A 10 0.48 -8.06 -1.23
C LEU A 10 -0.16 -8.28 0.15
N VAL A 11 -1.30 -8.98 0.21
CA VAL A 11 -1.92 -9.42 1.47
C VAL A 11 -1.09 -10.50 2.15
N GLU A 12 -0.60 -11.49 1.41
CA GLU A 12 0.28 -12.53 1.93
C GLU A 12 1.60 -11.98 2.52
N LEU A 13 2.08 -10.87 1.96
CA LEU A 13 3.25 -10.14 2.46
C LEU A 13 2.94 -9.14 3.60
N ASP A 14 1.69 -9.05 4.06
CA ASP A 14 1.23 -8.11 5.09
C ASP A 14 1.48 -6.62 4.75
N VAL A 15 1.56 -6.31 3.44
CA VAL A 15 1.68 -4.93 2.94
C VAL A 15 0.31 -4.26 2.88
N ILE A 16 -0.73 -5.05 2.60
CA ILE A 16 -2.14 -4.65 2.60
C ILE A 16 -2.90 -5.59 3.51
N ARG A 17 -3.79 -5.06 4.35
CA ARG A 17 -4.61 -5.87 5.26
C ARG A 17 -5.70 -6.61 4.47
N ASP A 18 -6.01 -7.84 4.86
CA ASP A 18 -7.12 -8.63 4.33
C ASP A 18 -8.47 -8.21 4.92
N ASN A 19 -8.46 -7.76 6.18
CA ASN A 19 -9.64 -7.30 6.89
C ASN A 19 -9.30 -6.19 7.89
N ILE A 20 -10.32 -5.41 8.24
CA ILE A 20 -10.24 -4.39 9.29
C ILE A 20 -11.48 -4.38 10.17
N LYS A 21 -11.37 -3.80 11.36
CA LYS A 21 -12.51 -3.54 12.23
C LYS A 21 -13.16 -2.20 11.86
N CYS A 22 -14.45 -2.20 11.55
CA CYS A 22 -15.21 -0.99 11.25
C CYS A 22 -15.34 -0.11 12.49
N GLU A 23 -14.89 1.14 12.38
CA GLU A 23 -14.88 2.12 13.48
C GLU A 23 -16.29 2.57 13.91
N LEU A 24 -17.30 2.41 13.05
CA LEU A 24 -18.67 2.86 13.34
C LEU A 24 -19.56 1.80 14.00
N CYS A 25 -19.29 0.51 13.79
CA CYS A 25 -20.19 -0.56 14.25
C CYS A 25 -19.50 -1.88 14.66
N ASP A 26 -18.17 -1.82 14.81
CA ASP A 26 -17.28 -2.90 15.23
C ASP A 26 -17.31 -4.17 14.38
N ASN A 27 -17.94 -4.13 13.21
CA ASN A 27 -17.99 -5.26 12.29
C ASN A 27 -16.62 -5.50 11.66
N ILE A 28 -16.20 -6.76 11.52
CA ILE A 28 -15.05 -7.10 10.68
C ILE A 28 -15.44 -6.93 9.22
N VAL A 29 -14.68 -6.13 8.48
CA VAL A 29 -14.90 -5.80 7.07
C VAL A 29 -13.76 -6.40 6.27
N GLN A 30 -14.11 -7.22 5.28
CA GLN A 30 -13.15 -7.84 4.37
C GLN A 30 -12.78 -6.88 3.25
N LEU A 31 -11.55 -7.01 2.74
CA LEU A 31 -11.06 -6.27 1.60
C LEU A 31 -11.87 -6.59 0.34
N ASP A 32 -12.39 -5.55 -0.32
CA ASP A 32 -12.82 -5.63 -1.71
C ASP A 32 -11.58 -5.51 -2.61
N ILE A 33 -11.12 -6.63 -3.14
CA ILE A 33 -9.93 -6.71 -4.01
C ILE A 33 -10.11 -5.93 -5.31
N GLU A 34 -11.34 -5.87 -5.84
CA GLU A 34 -11.60 -5.23 -7.13
C GLU A 34 -11.44 -3.71 -7.01
N ASN A 35 -12.06 -3.15 -5.98
CA ASN A 35 -12.11 -1.72 -5.71
C ASN A 35 -10.97 -1.23 -4.80
N LEU A 36 -10.23 -2.15 -4.18
CA LEU A 36 -9.18 -1.86 -3.19
C LEU A 36 -9.72 -0.99 -2.04
N GLU A 37 -10.91 -1.35 -1.54
CA GLU A 37 -11.61 -0.65 -0.46
C GLU A 37 -12.13 -1.60 0.62
N PHE A 38 -12.25 -1.10 1.83
CA PHE A 38 -13.05 -1.71 2.88
C PHE A 38 -14.39 -0.99 2.94
N LYS A 39 -15.48 -1.73 2.74
CA LYS A 39 -16.84 -1.17 2.77
C LYS A 39 -17.73 -1.96 3.70
N CYS A 40 -18.18 -1.32 4.78
CA CYS A 40 -19.07 -1.99 5.71
C CYS A 40 -20.47 -2.16 5.09
N THR A 41 -21.03 -3.37 5.18
CA THR A 41 -22.37 -3.69 4.68
C THR A 41 -23.37 -3.98 5.80
N LYS A 42 -22.92 -3.98 7.07
CA LYS A 42 -23.75 -4.25 8.24
C LYS A 42 -24.91 -3.25 8.30
N SER A 43 -26.10 -3.78 8.58
CA SER A 43 -27.30 -3.00 8.85
C SER A 43 -27.81 -3.31 10.25
N TYR A 44 -28.33 -2.30 10.94
CA TYR A 44 -28.89 -2.45 12.29
C TYR A 44 -30.12 -1.56 12.46
N TYR A 45 -30.92 -1.84 13.48
CA TYR A 45 -32.11 -1.05 13.79
C TYR A 45 -31.77 0.01 14.82
N VAL A 46 -32.21 1.24 14.58
CA VAL A 46 -32.22 2.31 15.58
C VAL A 46 -33.66 2.72 15.88
N THR A 47 -33.90 3.13 17.11
CA THR A 47 -35.17 3.73 17.52
C THR A 47 -35.00 5.23 17.49
N ASP A 48 -35.86 5.90 16.73
CA ASP A 48 -35.88 7.36 16.68
C ASP A 48 -36.62 7.96 17.89
N ASN A 49 -36.50 9.28 18.07
CA ASN A 49 -37.15 10.07 19.12
C ASN A 49 -38.68 9.84 19.16
N HIS A 50 -39.30 9.51 18.02
CA HIS A 50 -40.74 9.20 17.93
C HIS A 50 -41.07 7.72 18.19
N LYS A 51 -40.15 6.97 18.82
CA LYS A 51 -40.25 5.52 19.10
C LYS A 51 -40.45 4.63 17.85
N LYS A 52 -40.20 5.17 16.65
CA LYS A 52 -40.24 4.40 15.40
C LYS A 52 -38.91 3.68 15.19
N ARG A 53 -38.98 2.37 14.94
CA ARG A 53 -37.79 1.58 14.57
C ARG A 53 -37.49 1.75 13.09
N ARG A 54 -36.24 2.10 12.77
CA ARG A 54 -35.76 2.25 11.40
C ARG A 54 -34.50 1.42 11.19
N ARG A 55 -34.40 0.75 10.04
CA ARG A 55 -33.18 0.03 9.64
C ARG A 55 -32.22 1.04 9.02
N ILE A 56 -31.00 1.11 9.54
CA ILE A 56 -29.91 1.93 9.02
C ILE A 56 -28.78 1.00 8.55
N ARG A 57 -28.10 1.39 7.48
CA ARG A 57 -26.90 0.73 6.97
C ARG A 57 -25.67 1.51 7.44
N CYS A 58 -24.64 0.79 7.87
CA CYS A 58 -23.35 1.40 8.16
C CYS A 58 -22.78 2.06 6.89
N THR A 59 -22.26 3.27 7.03
CA THR A 59 -21.72 4.08 5.93
C THR A 59 -20.20 4.05 5.85
N PHE A 60 -19.54 3.30 6.74
CA PHE A 60 -18.09 3.22 6.82
C PHE A 60 -17.48 2.72 5.50
N ARG A 61 -16.49 3.47 5.02
CA ARG A 61 -15.64 3.14 3.88
C ARG A 61 -14.23 3.63 4.13
N GLN A 62 -13.24 2.86 3.69
CA GLN A 62 -11.83 3.20 3.80
C GLN A 62 -11.07 2.63 2.59
N SER A 63 -10.06 3.34 2.08
CA SER A 63 -9.19 2.75 1.05
C SER A 63 -8.27 1.71 1.69
N ALA A 64 -8.00 0.60 0.99
CA ALA A 64 -7.04 -0.38 1.49
C ALA A 64 -5.58 0.12 1.45
N LYS A 65 -5.34 1.26 0.79
CA LYS A 65 -4.04 1.96 0.82
C LYS A 65 -3.81 2.73 2.11
N GLU A 66 -4.86 3.07 2.84
CA GLU A 66 -4.76 3.90 4.03
C GLU A 66 -4.01 3.17 5.16
N SER A 67 -3.15 3.88 5.89
CA SER A 67 -2.22 3.31 6.86
C SER A 67 -1.26 2.28 6.27
N THR A 68 -0.97 2.37 4.97
CA THR A 68 0.02 1.54 4.28
C THR A 68 1.03 2.42 3.56
N TRP A 69 2.06 1.77 3.02
CA TRP A 69 3.05 2.38 2.13
C TRP A 69 2.45 3.08 0.89
N PHE A 70 1.21 2.75 0.52
CA PHE A 70 0.53 3.29 -0.67
C PHE A 70 -0.37 4.50 -0.41
N GLU A 71 -0.57 4.93 0.84
CA GLU A 71 -1.65 5.85 1.27
C GLU A 71 -1.72 7.15 0.46
N LYS A 72 -0.58 7.80 0.25
CA LYS A 72 -0.51 9.10 -0.43
C LYS A 72 -0.39 8.99 -1.95
N SER A 73 -0.39 7.77 -2.49
CA SER A 73 -0.18 7.56 -3.92
C SER A 73 -1.48 7.52 -4.71
N ASN A 74 -1.55 8.41 -5.70
CA ASN A 74 -2.60 8.39 -6.73
C ASN A 74 -2.35 7.33 -7.82
N LEU A 75 -1.19 6.65 -7.84
CA LEU A 75 -0.94 5.57 -8.79
C LEU A 75 -1.72 4.31 -8.44
N SER A 76 -2.10 3.54 -9.45
CA SER A 76 -2.65 2.21 -9.20
C SER A 76 -1.58 1.27 -8.65
N ILE A 77 -1.99 0.25 -7.90
CA ILE A 77 -1.05 -0.71 -7.29
C ILE A 77 -0.22 -1.43 -8.37
N GLU A 78 -0.80 -1.68 -9.54
CA GLU A 78 -0.14 -2.28 -10.69
C GLU A 78 1.00 -1.39 -11.21
N LYS A 79 0.77 -0.09 -11.36
CA LYS A 79 1.82 0.85 -11.77
C LYS A 79 2.95 0.91 -10.74
N ILE A 80 2.61 0.92 -9.45
CA ILE A 80 3.61 0.92 -8.37
C ILE A 80 4.42 -0.39 -8.37
N TYR A 81 3.76 -1.54 -8.55
CA TYR A 81 4.44 -2.82 -8.67
C TYR A 81 5.45 -2.83 -9.82
N ILE A 82 5.03 -2.36 -11.02
CA ILE A 82 5.93 -2.28 -12.18
C ILE A 82 7.07 -1.29 -11.91
N LEU A 83 6.80 -0.15 -11.26
CA LEU A 83 7.85 0.79 -10.84
C LEU A 83 8.91 0.12 -9.96
N VAL A 84 8.50 -0.66 -8.96
CA VAL A 84 9.41 -1.38 -8.08
C VAL A 84 10.22 -2.41 -8.88
N VAL A 85 9.57 -3.19 -9.75
CA VAL A 85 10.24 -4.18 -10.60
C VAL A 85 11.30 -3.52 -11.48
N TYR A 86 10.97 -2.43 -12.19
CA TYR A 86 11.92 -1.70 -13.02
C TYR A 86 13.04 -1.03 -12.20
N PHE A 87 12.72 -0.53 -11.00
CA PHE A 87 13.73 0.01 -10.08
C PHE A 87 14.73 -1.04 -9.60
N ILE A 88 14.35 -2.31 -9.51
CA ILE A 88 15.24 -3.40 -9.10
C ILE A 88 16.00 -3.97 -10.30
N MET A 89 15.32 -4.19 -11.43
CA MET A 89 15.87 -4.96 -12.55
C MET A 89 16.64 -4.14 -13.57
N LEU A 90 16.28 -2.87 -13.80
CA LEU A 90 16.90 -2.07 -14.86
C LEU A 90 18.09 -1.27 -14.33
N ARG A 91 19.21 -1.32 -15.05
CA ARG A 91 20.32 -0.39 -14.82
C ARG A 91 19.97 1.01 -15.31
N SER A 92 20.60 2.02 -14.71
CA SER A 92 20.52 3.39 -15.21
C SER A 92 21.15 3.50 -16.61
N PRO A 93 20.64 4.40 -17.49
CA PRO A 93 19.50 5.29 -17.29
C PRO A 93 18.15 4.61 -17.58
N ARG A 94 17.21 4.71 -16.65
CA ARG A 94 15.88 4.07 -16.74
C ARG A 94 14.70 5.05 -16.66
N HIS A 95 14.98 6.32 -16.41
CA HIS A 95 13.97 7.35 -16.12
C HIS A 95 12.97 7.51 -17.27
N ASP A 96 13.47 7.84 -18.47
CA ASP A 96 12.61 8.10 -19.64
C ASP A 96 11.86 6.84 -20.10
N PHE A 97 12.49 5.67 -19.98
CA PHE A 97 11.85 4.40 -20.27
C PHE A 97 10.63 4.17 -19.37
N ILE A 98 10.81 4.27 -18.05
CA ILE A 98 9.75 4.07 -17.06
C ILE A 98 8.63 5.10 -17.25
N LYS A 99 9.00 6.36 -17.54
CA LYS A 99 8.07 7.45 -17.82
C LYS A 99 7.13 7.14 -18.96
N ASN A 100 7.70 6.73 -20.09
CA ASN A 100 6.94 6.45 -21.29
C ASN A 100 6.11 5.17 -21.13
N GLU A 101 6.67 4.14 -20.51
CA GLU A 101 5.99 2.85 -20.32
C GLU A 101 4.80 2.94 -19.37
N LEU A 102 4.90 3.75 -18.31
CA LEU A 102 3.86 3.88 -17.29
C LEU A 102 2.98 5.11 -17.44
N GLU A 103 3.29 5.97 -18.41
CA GLU A 103 2.57 7.24 -18.65
C GLU A 103 2.42 8.06 -17.37
N ILE A 104 3.54 8.29 -16.67
CA ILE A 104 3.59 9.07 -15.42
C ILE A 104 4.49 10.29 -15.59
N SER A 105 4.28 11.31 -14.74
CA SER A 105 5.07 12.54 -14.79
C SER A 105 6.50 12.33 -14.28
N ASP A 106 7.42 13.19 -14.71
CA ASP A 106 8.80 13.20 -14.20
C ASP A 106 8.84 13.35 -12.68
N HIS A 107 8.01 14.26 -12.15
CA HIS A 107 7.90 14.48 -10.71
C HIS A 107 7.52 13.20 -9.97
N THR A 108 6.53 12.46 -10.48
CA THR A 108 6.12 11.18 -9.89
C THR A 108 7.27 10.17 -9.86
N ILE A 109 8.05 10.05 -10.95
CA ILE A 109 9.20 9.13 -10.99
C ILE A 109 10.28 9.54 -10.00
N VAL A 110 10.59 10.84 -9.94
CA VAL A 110 11.60 11.36 -9.01
C VAL A 110 11.20 11.08 -7.57
N ASP A 111 9.94 11.35 -7.20
CA ASP A 111 9.41 11.08 -5.86
C ASP A 111 9.55 9.60 -5.49
N TRP A 112 9.11 8.70 -6.38
CA TRP A 112 9.21 7.26 -6.15
C TRP A 112 10.67 6.78 -6.07
N HIS A 113 11.55 7.27 -6.93
CA HIS A 113 12.97 6.95 -6.86
C HIS A 113 13.63 7.43 -5.57
N ASN A 114 13.28 8.62 -5.09
CA ASN A 114 13.79 9.13 -3.82
C ASN A 114 13.29 8.28 -2.66
N PHE A 115 12.00 7.95 -2.66
CA PHE A 115 11.41 7.09 -1.65
C PHE A 115 12.05 5.69 -1.61
N TYR A 116 12.33 5.08 -2.77
CA TYR A 116 13.05 3.80 -2.83
C TYR A 116 14.48 3.92 -2.30
N ARG A 117 15.18 5.01 -2.58
CA ARG A 117 16.53 5.25 -2.03
C ARG A 117 16.49 5.38 -0.51
N GLU A 118 15.50 6.08 0.05
CA GLU A 118 15.32 6.19 1.51
C GLU A 118 15.12 4.80 2.13
N VAL A 119 14.29 3.94 1.53
CA VAL A 119 14.11 2.55 1.99
C VAL A 119 15.43 1.76 1.92
N CYS A 120 16.19 1.88 0.84
CA CYS A 120 17.50 1.23 0.73
C CYS A 120 18.49 1.73 1.79
N ILE A 121 18.55 3.04 2.03
CA ILE A 121 19.42 3.65 3.04
C ILE A 121 19.03 3.13 4.42
N TYR A 122 17.75 3.18 4.78
CA TYR A 122 17.24 2.65 6.05
C TYR A 122 17.61 1.18 6.24
N TRP A 123 17.47 0.36 5.20
CA TRP A 123 17.83 -1.05 5.27
C TRP A 123 19.34 -1.24 5.47
N ILE A 124 20.18 -0.50 4.75
CA ILE A 124 21.64 -0.53 4.91
C ILE A 124 22.03 -0.08 6.31
N GLU A 125 21.48 1.01 6.84
CA GLU A 125 21.79 1.49 8.19
C GLU A 125 21.40 0.48 9.27
N LYS A 126 20.29 -0.23 9.09
CA LYS A 126 19.80 -1.27 10.02
C LYS A 126 20.62 -2.56 10.00
N HIS A 127 21.18 -2.93 8.84
CA HIS A 127 21.79 -4.25 8.63
C HIS A 127 23.29 -4.17 8.29
N SER A 128 23.86 -2.97 8.21
CA SER A 128 25.30 -2.82 8.05
C SER A 128 26.01 -3.10 9.37
N GLU A 129 26.93 -4.06 9.32
CA GLU A 129 27.87 -4.27 10.40
C GLU A 129 29.15 -3.47 10.14
N LYS A 130 29.75 -2.93 11.20
CA LYS A 130 31.02 -2.21 11.11
C LYS A 130 32.12 -3.19 10.68
N ILE A 131 32.67 -2.97 9.49
CA ILE A 131 33.70 -3.85 8.90
C ILE A 131 35.02 -3.79 9.71
N GLY A 132 35.30 -2.66 10.36
CA GLY A 132 36.49 -2.46 11.21
C GLY A 132 36.12 -2.20 12.67
N ASP A 133 36.39 -3.18 13.51
CA ASP A 133 36.46 -3.02 14.97
C ASP A 133 37.90 -3.34 15.44
N GLU A 134 38.28 -2.95 16.66
CA GLU A 134 39.64 -3.19 17.18
C GLU A 134 40.02 -4.68 17.03
N GLY A 135 40.98 -4.97 16.15
CA GLY A 135 41.48 -6.32 15.89
C GLY A 135 41.04 -6.99 14.57
N LYS A 136 40.15 -6.41 13.77
CA LYS A 136 39.81 -6.95 12.43
C LYS A 136 40.70 -6.35 11.33
N ILE A 137 41.63 -7.14 10.80
CA ILE A 137 42.40 -6.80 9.60
C ILE A 137 41.51 -7.05 8.37
N VAL A 138 41.13 -5.98 7.69
CA VAL A 138 40.50 -6.04 6.36
C VAL A 138 41.62 -6.27 5.35
N LYS A 139 41.63 -7.44 4.69
CA LYS A 139 42.58 -7.77 3.61
C LYS A 139 42.17 -7.11 2.30
#